data_AF-A0A6H9Z9K3-F1
#
_entry.id   AF-A0A6H9Z9K3-F1
#
_cell.length_a   1.000
_cell.length_b   1.000
_cell.length_c   1.000
_cell.angle_alpha   90.00
_cell.angle_beta   90.00
_cell.angle_gamma   90.00
#
_symmetry.space_group_name_H-M   'P 1'
#
loop_
_entity.id
_entity.type
_entity.pdbx_description
1 polymer ?
#
loop_
_entity_poly.entity_id
_entity_poly.type
_entity_poly.pdbx_seq_one_letter_code
_entity_poly.pdbx_strand_id
1 'polypeptide(L)'
;MEIYIGIAITIVIVTLAVMLYVMKGPQSFMAKARRDFAETQEAINSVLDQDLRDFAARLQAAELDAPTIAQARDCHRVASACLDRAKIADGTTYWQEVSDCTQALAKAARELAAAKAGVARQPAPAKTPPCLFDPAHGPSTTEVDWTPHGSRPRPVPACAADAARIAQGGEPQVRVVPLGGGDGDAPYFNGHGVYVYWLLGYYSGFDPYLTARLLAGTPIGAHLPGHIRAAQGGHTTSEIEAEFGHHWQHRD
;
A
#
# COMPACT_ATOMS: atom_id res chain seq x y z
N MET A 1 -18.01 -64.11 -15.77
CA MET A 1 -18.84 -63.12 -15.05
C MET A 1 -18.00 -62.32 -14.06
N GLU A 2 -17.15 -62.96 -13.26
CA GLU A 2 -16.32 -62.27 -12.25
C GLU A 2 -15.32 -61.25 -12.81
N ILE A 3 -14.70 -61.51 -13.96
CA ILE A 3 -13.75 -60.58 -14.60
C ILE A 3 -14.42 -59.25 -14.97
N TYR A 4 -15.66 -59.30 -15.48
CA TYR A 4 -16.42 -58.09 -15.85
C TYR A 4 -16.82 -57.26 -14.63
N ILE A 5 -17.16 -57.92 -13.52
CA ILE A 5 -17.50 -57.25 -12.26
C ILE A 5 -16.26 -56.54 -11.70
N GLY A 6 -15.10 -57.18 -11.73
CA GLY A 6 -13.83 -56.58 -11.30
C GLY A 6 -13.46 -55.32 -12.09
N ILE A 7 -13.54 -55.38 -13.42
CA ILE A 7 -13.24 -54.23 -14.30
C ILE A 7 -14.20 -53.06 -14.05
N ALA A 8 -15.50 -53.35 -13.91
CA ALA A 8 -16.50 -52.32 -13.64
C ALA A 8 -16.26 -51.60 -12.30
N ILE A 9 -15.89 -52.34 -11.25
CA ILE A 9 -15.56 -51.76 -9.94
C ILE A 9 -14.31 -50.86 -10.03
N THR A 10 -13.25 -51.30 -10.71
CA THR A 10 -12.03 -50.49 -10.87
C THR A 10 -12.32 -49.19 -11.62
N ILE A 11 -13.12 -49.23 -12.69
CA ILE A 11 -13.50 -48.03 -13.45
C ILE A 11 -14.25 -47.05 -12.55
N VAL A 12 -15.21 -47.52 -11.75
CA VAL A 12 -15.97 -46.66 -10.82
C VAL A 12 -15.06 -46.03 -9.76
N ILE A 13 -14.10 -46.78 -9.21
CA ILE A 13 -13.16 -46.25 -8.22
C ILE A 13 -12.26 -45.17 -8.83
N VAL A 14 -11.72 -45.42 -10.03
CA VAL A 14 -10.84 -44.47 -10.72
C VAL A 14 -11.60 -43.19 -11.10
N THR A 15 -12.82 -43.31 -11.61
CA THR A 15 -13.64 -42.12 -11.96
C THR A 15 -14.02 -41.33 -10.71
N LEU A 16 -14.37 -41.99 -9.59
CA LEU A 16 -14.65 -41.31 -8.33
C LEU A 16 -13.40 -40.59 -7.80
N ALA A 17 -12.22 -41.22 -7.88
CA ALA A 17 -10.95 -40.64 -7.46
C ALA A 17 -10.56 -39.42 -8.31
N VAL A 18 -10.69 -39.50 -9.63
CA VAL A 18 -10.46 -38.37 -10.56
C VAL A 18 -11.46 -37.25 -10.29
N MET A 19 -12.74 -37.56 -10.10
CA MET A 19 -13.77 -36.57 -9.77
C MET A 19 -13.45 -35.86 -8.44
N LEU A 20 -13.10 -36.60 -7.39
CA LEU A 20 -12.72 -36.02 -6.10
C LEU A 20 -11.44 -35.16 -6.20
N TYR A 21 -10.46 -35.56 -7.01
CA TYR A 21 -9.24 -34.79 -7.26
C TYR A 21 -9.54 -33.47 -7.99
N VAL A 22 -10.33 -33.52 -9.05
CA VAL A 22 -10.76 -32.34 -9.82
C VAL A 22 -11.63 -31.39 -8.98
N MET A 23 -12.47 -31.92 -8.08
CA MET A 23 -13.30 -31.09 -7.20
C MET A 23 -12.53 -30.46 -6.04
N LYS A 24 -11.47 -31.09 -5.52
CA LYS A 24 -10.67 -30.57 -4.41
C LYS A 24 -9.67 -29.47 -4.81
N GLY A 25 -9.13 -29.53 -6.03
CA GLY A 25 -8.13 -28.57 -6.52
C GLY A 25 -8.58 -27.10 -6.48
N PRO A 26 -9.77 -26.75 -7.00
CA PRO A 26 -10.28 -25.37 -6.97
C PRO A 26 -10.55 -24.88 -5.56
N GLN A 27 -11.08 -25.75 -4.68
CA GLN A 27 -11.44 -25.38 -3.31
C GLN A 27 -10.23 -25.08 -2.43
N SER A 28 -9.16 -25.88 -2.54
CA SER A 28 -7.92 -25.64 -1.77
C SER A 28 -7.17 -24.41 -2.25
N PHE A 29 -7.17 -24.14 -3.56
CA PHE A 29 -6.61 -22.92 -4.14
C PHE A 29 -7.36 -21.67 -3.67
N MET A 30 -8.70 -21.67 -3.76
CA MET A 30 -9.52 -20.54 -3.30
C MET A 30 -9.39 -20.30 -1.79
N ALA A 31 -9.30 -21.38 -1.00
CA ALA A 31 -9.04 -21.27 0.43
C ALA A 31 -7.66 -20.68 0.74
N LYS A 32 -6.63 -21.00 -0.06
CA LYS A 32 -5.30 -20.39 0.07
C LYS A 32 -5.33 -18.92 -0.34
N ALA A 33 -5.87 -18.59 -1.52
CA ALA A 33 -5.96 -17.21 -2.00
C ALA A 33 -6.71 -16.30 -1.01
N ARG A 34 -7.79 -16.81 -0.40
CA ARG A 34 -8.53 -16.07 0.63
C ARG A 34 -7.72 -15.83 1.90
N ARG A 35 -6.91 -16.81 2.33
CA ARG A 35 -6.01 -16.64 3.49
C ARG A 35 -4.90 -15.63 3.18
N ASP A 36 -4.22 -15.80 2.05
CA ASP A 36 -3.14 -14.91 1.62
C ASP A 36 -3.65 -13.46 1.46
N PHE A 37 -4.87 -13.27 0.95
CA PHE A 37 -5.54 -11.97 0.88
C PHE A 37 -5.88 -11.42 2.28
N ALA A 38 -6.44 -12.23 3.19
CA ALA A 38 -6.75 -11.79 4.54
C ALA A 38 -5.49 -11.38 5.34
N GLU A 39 -4.39 -12.12 5.21
CA GLU A 39 -3.09 -11.76 5.81
C GLU A 39 -2.56 -10.44 5.25
N THR A 40 -2.72 -10.24 3.93
CA THR A 40 -2.37 -8.98 3.27
C THR A 40 -3.22 -7.82 3.81
N GLN A 41 -4.53 -8.02 3.97
CA GLN A 41 -5.43 -7.02 4.52
C GLN A 41 -5.04 -6.67 5.96
N GLU A 42 -4.73 -7.67 6.79
CA GLU A 42 -4.30 -7.45 8.17
C GLU A 42 -3.00 -6.64 8.24
N ALA A 43 -2.01 -6.99 7.41
CA ALA A 43 -0.75 -6.27 7.29
C ALA A 43 -0.97 -4.79 6.94
N ILE A 44 -1.72 -4.50 5.88
CA ILE A 44 -1.99 -3.12 5.44
C ILE A 44 -2.84 -2.36 6.47
N ASN A 45 -3.87 -3.02 7.03
CA ASN A 45 -4.72 -2.40 8.04
C ASN A 45 -3.91 -2.01 9.27
N SER A 46 -2.92 -2.82 9.68
CA SER A 46 -2.03 -2.49 10.80
C SER A 46 -1.18 -1.25 10.53
N VAL A 47 -0.68 -1.09 9.30
CA VAL A 47 0.07 0.09 8.84
C VAL A 47 -0.83 1.32 8.81
N LEU A 48 -2.03 1.22 8.25
CA LEU A 48 -3.01 2.32 8.23
C LEU A 48 -3.44 2.74 9.65
N ASP A 49 -3.69 1.77 10.53
CA ASP A 49 -4.00 2.01 11.93
C ASP A 49 -2.84 2.75 12.63
N GLN A 50 -1.58 2.44 12.30
CA GLN A 50 -0.42 3.19 12.78
C GLN A 50 -0.39 4.62 12.21
N ASP A 51 -0.55 4.79 10.89
CA ASP A 51 -0.54 6.11 10.24
C ASP A 51 -1.62 7.04 10.82
N LEU A 52 -2.81 6.50 11.11
CA LEU A 52 -3.90 7.24 11.76
C LEU A 52 -3.55 7.65 13.19
N ARG A 53 -2.94 6.75 13.99
CA ARG A 53 -2.52 7.06 15.36
C ARG A 53 -1.41 8.11 15.38
N ASP A 54 -0.39 7.94 14.53
CA ASP A 54 0.75 8.84 14.45
C ASP A 54 0.30 10.23 13.99
N PHE A 55 -0.65 10.30 13.04
CA PHE A 55 -1.23 11.58 12.65
C PHE A 55 -2.09 12.22 13.75
N ALA A 56 -2.86 11.44 14.51
CA ALA A 56 -3.62 11.95 15.65
C ALA A 56 -2.69 12.55 16.73
N ALA A 57 -1.57 11.88 17.02
CA ALA A 57 -0.55 12.39 17.92
C ALA A 57 0.06 13.71 17.41
N ARG A 58 0.31 13.83 16.10
CA ARG A 58 0.80 15.07 15.48
C ARG A 58 -0.21 16.22 15.55
N LEU A 59 -1.51 15.95 15.42
CA LEU A 59 -2.55 16.96 15.61
C LEU A 59 -2.55 17.49 17.05
N GLN A 60 -2.37 16.61 18.04
CA GLN A 60 -2.28 16.99 19.45
C GLN A 60 -1.02 17.81 19.73
N ALA A 61 0.14 17.34 19.25
CA ALA A 61 1.44 17.99 19.43
C ALA A 61 1.59 19.32 18.66
N ALA A 62 0.65 19.66 17.77
CA ALA A 62 0.70 20.94 17.06
C ALA A 62 0.40 22.13 17.97
N GLU A 63 -0.25 21.91 19.13
CA GLU A 63 -0.63 22.96 20.10
C GLU A 63 -1.41 24.15 19.46
N LEU A 64 -2.13 23.87 18.38
CA LEU A 64 -2.99 24.83 17.69
C LEU A 64 -4.43 24.69 18.19
N ASP A 65 -5.17 25.80 18.24
CA ASP A 65 -6.57 25.79 18.64
C ASP A 65 -7.44 24.98 17.68
N ALA A 66 -8.56 24.45 18.20
CA ALA A 66 -9.42 23.55 17.44
C ALA A 66 -9.96 24.15 16.12
N PRO A 67 -10.42 25.42 16.07
CA PRO A 67 -10.75 26.07 14.80
C PRO A 67 -9.62 26.08 13.78
N THR A 68 -8.40 26.42 14.19
CA THR A 68 -7.23 26.51 13.30
C THR A 68 -6.90 25.17 12.61
N ILE A 69 -7.07 24.04 13.28
CA ILE A 69 -6.79 22.69 12.71
C ILE A 69 -8.05 21.91 12.31
N ALA A 70 -9.22 22.55 12.24
CA ALA A 70 -10.49 21.88 11.96
C ALA A 70 -10.46 21.11 10.65
N GLN A 71 -9.94 21.72 9.59
CA GLN A 71 -9.87 21.08 8.27
C GLN A 71 -8.92 19.88 8.23
N ALA A 72 -7.81 19.91 8.97
CA ALA A 72 -6.90 18.77 9.10
C ALA A 72 -7.54 17.62 9.88
N ARG A 73 -8.26 17.95 10.97
CA ARG A 73 -9.01 16.99 11.78
C ARG A 73 -10.14 16.33 10.99
N ASP A 74 -10.85 17.07 10.15
CA ASP A 74 -11.88 16.52 9.29
C ASP A 74 -11.32 15.52 8.28
N CYS A 75 -10.17 15.82 7.68
CA CYS A 75 -9.52 14.89 6.76
C CYS A 75 -9.03 13.62 7.48
N HIS A 76 -8.51 13.75 8.71
CA HIS A 76 -8.16 12.60 9.55
C HIS A 76 -9.38 11.73 9.90
N ARG A 77 -10.53 12.36 10.20
CA ARG A 77 -11.80 11.64 10.42
C ARG A 77 -12.26 10.89 9.16
N VAL A 78 -12.13 11.51 7.99
CA VAL A 78 -12.42 10.84 6.71
C VAL A 78 -11.51 9.63 6.52
N ALA A 79 -10.20 9.78 6.77
CA ALA A 79 -9.24 8.67 6.67
C ALA A 79 -9.61 7.50 7.62
N SER A 80 -9.98 7.81 8.88
CA SER A 80 -10.45 6.80 9.83
C SER A 80 -11.68 6.05 9.30
N ALA A 81 -12.66 6.79 8.74
CA ALA A 81 -13.84 6.18 8.16
C ALA A 81 -13.54 5.32 6.91
N CYS A 82 -12.52 5.67 6.12
CA CYS A 82 -12.06 4.81 5.02
C CYS A 82 -11.49 3.49 5.54
N LEU A 83 -10.70 3.50 6.62
CA LEU A 83 -10.18 2.27 7.21
C LEU A 83 -11.32 1.39 7.77
N ASP A 84 -12.33 1.99 8.40
CA ASP A 84 -13.49 1.25 8.88
C ASP A 84 -14.24 0.56 7.73
N ARG A 85 -14.37 1.22 6.57
CA ARG A 85 -14.94 0.60 5.36
C ARG A 85 -14.02 -0.46 4.76
N ALA A 86 -12.71 -0.22 4.72
CA ALA A 86 -11.73 -1.20 4.24
C ALA A 86 -11.78 -2.51 5.04
N LYS A 87 -11.95 -2.44 6.36
CA LYS A 87 -12.03 -3.62 7.25
C LYS A 87 -13.20 -4.56 6.94
N ILE A 88 -14.24 -4.10 6.24
CA ILE A 88 -15.39 -4.92 5.82
C ILE A 88 -15.47 -5.11 4.30
N ALA A 89 -14.55 -4.51 3.54
CA ALA A 89 -14.51 -4.60 2.09
C ALA A 89 -13.72 -5.81 1.61
N ASP A 90 -14.02 -6.27 0.40
CA ASP A 90 -13.31 -7.33 -0.31
C ASP A 90 -12.85 -6.87 -1.70
N GLY A 91 -11.99 -7.70 -2.32
CA GLY A 91 -11.56 -7.53 -3.71
C GLY A 91 -11.08 -6.13 -4.06
N THR A 92 -11.62 -5.58 -5.15
CA THR A 92 -11.26 -4.25 -5.68
C THR A 92 -11.69 -3.10 -4.77
N THR A 93 -12.82 -3.24 -4.07
CA THR A 93 -13.31 -2.22 -3.14
C THR A 93 -12.36 -2.01 -1.97
N TYR A 94 -11.74 -3.08 -1.45
CA TYR A 94 -10.71 -2.97 -0.42
C TYR A 94 -9.55 -2.04 -0.84
N TRP A 95 -9.00 -2.27 -2.03
CA TRP A 95 -7.87 -1.51 -2.55
C TRP A 95 -8.21 -0.03 -2.78
N GLN A 96 -9.44 0.25 -3.20
CA GLN A 96 -9.93 1.62 -3.34
C GLN A 96 -10.01 2.32 -1.97
N GLU A 97 -10.58 1.67 -0.96
CA GLU A 97 -10.68 2.24 0.40
C GLU A 97 -9.31 2.49 1.04
N VAL A 98 -8.31 1.62 0.78
CA VAL A 98 -6.92 1.81 1.22
C VAL A 98 -6.30 3.07 0.59
N SER A 99 -6.49 3.27 -0.71
CA SER A 99 -6.01 4.46 -1.42
C SER A 99 -6.75 5.72 -0.94
N ASP A 100 -8.06 5.64 -0.70
CA ASP A 100 -8.85 6.76 -0.21
C ASP A 100 -8.45 7.15 1.23
N CYS A 101 -8.11 6.18 2.07
CA CYS A 101 -7.61 6.41 3.43
C CYS A 101 -6.31 7.24 3.43
N THR A 102 -5.32 6.81 2.65
CA THR A 102 -4.01 7.48 2.57
C THR A 102 -4.08 8.81 1.82
N GLN A 103 -4.98 8.95 0.83
CA GLN A 103 -5.28 10.23 0.19
C GLN A 103 -5.84 11.24 1.22
N ALA A 104 -6.77 10.80 2.07
CA ALA A 104 -7.33 11.64 3.13
C ALA A 104 -6.27 12.03 4.17
N LEU A 105 -5.35 11.12 4.54
CA LEU A 105 -4.18 11.43 5.38
C LEU A 105 -3.23 12.44 4.74
N ALA A 106 -2.92 12.28 3.45
CA ALA A 106 -2.09 13.22 2.71
C ALA A 106 -2.73 14.61 2.64
N LYS A 107 -4.06 14.68 2.48
CA LYS A 107 -4.80 15.94 2.59
C LYS A 107 -4.69 16.50 4.01
N ALA A 108 -4.94 15.69 5.04
CA ALA A 108 -4.84 16.12 6.44
C ALA A 108 -3.47 16.75 6.75
N ALA A 109 -2.39 16.13 6.29
CA ALA A 109 -1.02 16.64 6.47
C ALA A 109 -0.78 17.98 5.78
N ARG A 110 -1.32 18.19 4.58
CA ARG A 110 -1.26 19.49 3.87
C ARG A 110 -2.04 20.57 4.61
N GLU A 111 -3.24 20.25 5.11
CA GLU A 111 -4.07 21.20 5.86
C GLU A 111 -3.39 21.60 7.19
N LEU A 112 -2.76 20.65 7.88
CA LEU A 112 -1.99 20.95 9.10
C LEU A 112 -0.77 21.84 8.80
N ALA A 113 -0.07 21.60 7.69
CA ALA A 113 1.04 22.45 7.27
C ALA A 113 0.58 23.87 6.92
N ALA A 114 -0.55 24.00 6.22
CA ALA A 114 -1.15 25.29 5.90
C ALA A 114 -1.59 26.05 7.16
N ALA A 115 -2.21 25.37 8.13
CA ALA A 115 -2.61 25.95 9.40
C ALA A 115 -1.40 26.49 10.18
N LYS A 116 -0.31 25.70 10.27
CA LYS A 116 0.95 26.13 10.90
C LYS A 116 1.54 27.36 10.22
N ALA A 117 1.57 27.40 8.89
CA ALA A 117 2.07 28.56 8.14
C ALA A 117 1.20 29.80 8.38
N GLY A 118 -0.13 29.65 8.42
CA GLY A 118 -1.07 30.73 8.72
C GLY A 118 -0.82 31.37 10.09
N VAL A 119 -0.67 30.57 11.14
CA VAL A 119 -0.34 31.05 12.49
C VAL A 119 1.02 31.75 12.52
N ALA A 120 2.00 31.22 11.80
CA ALA A 120 3.33 31.81 11.68
C ALA A 120 3.37 33.06 10.76
N ARG A 121 2.24 33.46 10.14
CA ARG A 121 2.16 34.52 9.12
C ARG A 121 3.14 34.31 7.95
N GLN A 122 3.34 33.05 7.58
CA GLN A 122 4.14 32.65 6.43
C GLN A 122 3.24 32.34 5.23
N PRO A 123 3.76 32.42 3.99
CA PRO A 123 3.03 31.95 2.82
C PRO A 123 2.57 30.50 2.97
N ALA A 124 1.42 30.16 2.39
CA ALA A 124 0.98 28.78 2.35
C ALA A 124 2.06 27.89 1.70
N PRO A 125 2.35 26.69 2.25
CA PRO A 125 3.35 25.81 1.68
C PRO A 125 3.00 25.43 0.24
N ALA A 126 4.03 25.32 -0.61
CA ALA A 126 3.86 24.79 -1.95
C ALA A 126 3.27 23.37 -1.89
N LYS A 127 2.46 23.00 -2.89
CA LYS A 127 1.92 21.64 -3.01
C LYS A 127 3.03 20.71 -3.52
N THR A 128 3.82 20.18 -2.59
CA THR A 128 4.91 19.23 -2.88
C THR A 128 4.46 17.79 -2.65
N PRO A 129 5.07 16.81 -3.34
CA PRO A 129 4.88 15.39 -3.03
C PRO A 129 5.23 15.10 -1.55
N PRO A 130 4.69 14.02 -0.95
CA PRO A 130 5.05 13.65 0.40
C PRO A 130 6.53 13.21 0.49
N CYS A 131 7.05 13.07 1.71
CA CYS A 131 8.38 12.49 1.94
C CYS A 131 8.46 11.08 1.34
N LEU A 132 9.50 10.81 0.55
CA LEU A 132 9.70 9.50 -0.05
C LEU A 132 10.00 8.44 1.02
N PHE A 133 10.73 8.78 2.08
CA PHE A 133 11.16 7.79 3.08
C PHE A 133 10.01 7.27 3.94
N ASP A 134 9.06 8.16 4.27
CA ASP A 134 7.77 7.80 4.84
C ASP A 134 6.71 8.81 4.36
N PRO A 135 5.81 8.41 3.45
CA PRO A 135 4.74 9.27 2.98
C PRO A 135 3.85 9.84 4.10
N ALA A 136 3.74 9.13 5.23
CA ALA A 136 3.00 9.59 6.39
C ALA A 136 3.65 10.80 7.08
N HIS A 137 4.95 11.08 6.89
CA HIS A 137 5.60 12.29 7.41
C HIS A 137 4.95 13.59 6.86
N GLY A 138 4.28 13.52 5.70
CA GLY A 138 3.59 14.66 5.09
C GLY A 138 4.43 15.33 3.98
N PRO A 139 4.09 16.58 3.61
CA PRO A 139 4.71 17.27 2.47
C PRO A 139 6.23 17.39 2.61
N SER A 140 6.94 17.16 1.51
CA SER A 140 8.37 17.42 1.44
C SER A 140 8.67 18.92 1.45
N THR A 141 9.84 19.28 2.00
CA THR A 141 10.31 20.67 2.06
C THR A 141 11.52 20.90 1.15
N THR A 142 12.19 19.83 0.75
CA THR A 142 13.37 19.87 -0.12
C THR A 142 13.54 18.53 -0.84
N GLU A 143 14.53 18.45 -1.72
CA GLU A 143 14.97 17.21 -2.32
C GLU A 143 16.34 16.81 -1.77
N VAL A 144 16.58 15.51 -1.65
CA VAL A 144 17.88 14.94 -1.23
C VAL A 144 18.32 13.90 -2.24
N ASP A 145 19.63 13.72 -2.40
CA ASP A 145 20.16 12.64 -3.22
C ASP A 145 19.96 11.31 -2.51
N TRP A 146 19.26 10.39 -3.18
CA TRP A 146 19.04 9.04 -2.71
C TRP A 146 19.37 8.03 -3.78
N THR A 147 19.98 6.92 -3.35
CA THR A 147 20.33 5.80 -4.22
C THR A 147 19.60 4.56 -3.70
N PRO A 148 18.47 4.15 -4.33
CA PRO A 148 17.90 2.84 -4.05
C PRO A 148 18.94 1.75 -4.35
N HIS A 149 18.90 0.65 -3.58
CA HIS A 149 19.89 -0.42 -3.72
C HIS A 149 19.97 -0.92 -5.17
N GLY A 150 21.18 -1.02 -5.73
CA GLY A 150 21.41 -1.48 -7.11
C GLY A 150 20.98 -0.49 -8.21
N SER A 151 20.62 0.74 -7.86
CA SER A 151 20.09 1.75 -8.80
C SER A 151 20.98 2.99 -8.88
N ARG A 152 20.65 3.91 -9.78
CA ARG A 152 21.35 5.20 -9.92
C ARG A 152 20.87 6.23 -8.87
N PRO A 153 21.77 7.09 -8.36
CA PRO A 153 21.41 8.22 -7.49
C PRO A 153 20.44 9.15 -8.21
N ARG A 154 19.50 9.73 -7.45
CA ARG A 154 18.55 10.74 -7.95
C ARG A 154 18.05 11.63 -6.81
N PRO A 155 17.64 12.87 -7.12
CA PRO A 155 16.94 13.70 -6.14
C PRO A 155 15.56 13.10 -5.84
N VAL A 156 15.21 13.08 -4.56
CA VAL A 156 13.90 12.60 -4.08
C VAL A 156 13.31 13.54 -3.04
N PRO A 157 11.97 13.69 -2.98
CA PRO A 157 11.31 14.57 -2.03
C PRO A 157 11.50 14.07 -0.58
N ALA A 158 11.94 14.95 0.31
CA ALA A 158 12.14 14.64 1.73
C ALA A 158 11.49 15.69 2.64
N CYS A 159 10.95 15.25 3.78
CA CYS A 159 10.52 16.18 4.82
C CYS A 159 11.74 16.82 5.49
N ALA A 160 11.53 17.92 6.21
CA ALA A 160 12.60 18.65 6.88
C ALA A 160 13.40 17.77 7.87
N ALA A 161 12.73 16.82 8.54
CA ALA A 161 13.38 15.94 9.50
C ALA A 161 14.33 14.94 8.82
N ASP A 162 13.87 14.24 7.78
CA ASP A 162 14.70 13.27 7.06
C ASP A 162 15.83 13.96 6.27
N ALA A 163 15.55 15.12 5.68
CA ALA A 163 16.57 15.92 5.02
C ALA A 163 17.67 16.34 6.01
N ALA A 164 17.32 16.72 7.24
CA ALA A 164 18.29 17.07 8.28
C ALA A 164 19.12 15.86 8.72
N ARG A 165 18.52 14.66 8.84
CA ARG A 165 19.26 13.42 9.17
C ARG A 165 20.31 13.11 8.09
N ILE A 166 19.90 13.15 6.83
CA ILE A 166 20.78 12.87 5.69
C ILE A 166 21.91 13.90 5.61
N ALA A 167 21.61 15.19 5.80
CA ALA A 167 22.62 16.24 5.80
C ALA A 167 23.68 16.06 6.90
N GLN A 168 23.34 15.37 7.99
CA GLN A 168 24.24 15.02 9.09
C GLN A 168 24.95 13.68 8.89
N GLY A 169 24.80 13.04 7.73
CA GLY A 169 25.37 11.73 7.41
C GLY A 169 24.63 10.55 8.07
N GLY A 170 23.43 10.78 8.62
CA GLY A 170 22.58 9.75 9.19
C GLY A 170 21.56 9.19 8.19
N GLU A 171 20.94 8.07 8.55
CA GLU A 171 19.86 7.46 7.78
C GLU A 171 18.53 8.21 7.98
N PRO A 172 17.70 8.34 6.93
CA PRO A 172 16.34 8.82 7.08
C PRO A 172 15.49 7.84 7.89
N GLN A 173 14.38 8.32 8.45
CA GLN A 173 13.41 7.46 9.11
C GLN A 173 12.50 6.83 8.05
N VAL A 174 12.94 5.68 7.54
CA VAL A 174 12.22 4.94 6.50
C VAL A 174 11.02 4.20 7.09
N ARG A 175 9.87 4.29 6.43
CA ARG A 175 8.69 3.49 6.74
C ARG A 175 8.99 2.01 6.55
N VAL A 176 8.91 1.27 7.64
CA VAL A 176 8.99 -0.19 7.66
C VAL A 176 7.57 -0.77 7.71
N VAL A 177 7.34 -1.82 6.92
CA VAL A 177 6.04 -2.48 6.78
C VAL A 177 6.21 -4.00 6.84
N PRO A 178 5.21 -4.74 7.34
CA PRO A 178 5.20 -6.20 7.29
C PRO A 178 5.04 -6.69 5.84
N LEU A 179 5.85 -7.65 5.39
CA LEU A 179 5.80 -8.17 4.01
C LEU A 179 4.59 -9.10 3.72
N GLY A 180 3.82 -9.47 4.74
CA GLY A 180 2.76 -10.49 4.65
C GLY A 180 3.33 -11.92 4.64
N GLY A 181 2.50 -12.93 4.88
CA GLY A 181 2.88 -14.35 4.75
C GLY A 181 3.99 -14.86 5.70
N GLY A 182 4.39 -14.08 6.71
CA GLY A 182 5.47 -14.44 7.64
C GLY A 182 6.88 -14.04 7.19
N ASP A 183 7.02 -13.24 6.13
CA ASP A 183 8.31 -12.84 5.55
C ASP A 183 9.05 -11.71 6.31
N GLY A 184 8.57 -11.35 7.50
CA GLY A 184 9.15 -10.31 8.34
C GLY A 184 8.84 -8.89 7.85
N ASP A 185 9.67 -7.95 8.27
CA ASP A 185 9.50 -6.52 8.04
C ASP A 185 10.56 -5.99 7.07
N ALA A 186 10.17 -5.03 6.22
CA ALA A 186 11.10 -4.38 5.29
C ALA A 186 10.71 -2.90 5.06
N PRO A 187 11.61 -2.07 4.53
CA PRO A 187 11.23 -0.78 3.97
C PRO A 187 10.05 -0.91 3.01
N TYR A 188 9.09 0.01 3.05
CA TYR A 188 7.86 -0.09 2.24
C TYR A 188 8.15 -0.23 0.75
N PHE A 189 9.24 0.37 0.25
CA PHE A 189 9.64 0.28 -1.15
C PHE A 189 10.22 -1.09 -1.54
N ASN A 190 10.56 -1.91 -0.55
CA ASN A 190 10.85 -3.34 -0.69
C ASN A 190 9.62 -4.21 -0.39
N GLY A 191 8.55 -3.63 0.16
CA GLY A 191 7.22 -4.23 0.11
C GLY A 191 6.89 -4.50 -1.36
N HIS A 192 6.51 -5.73 -1.69
CA HIS A 192 6.16 -6.12 -3.05
C HIS A 192 4.89 -5.35 -3.52
N GLY A 193 4.18 -5.82 -4.55
CA GLY A 193 2.93 -5.19 -5.04
C GLY A 193 1.85 -4.93 -3.97
N VAL A 194 1.97 -5.52 -2.78
CA VAL A 194 1.05 -5.41 -1.63
C VAL A 194 0.74 -3.97 -1.22
N TYR A 195 1.75 -3.09 -1.17
CA TYR A 195 1.59 -1.72 -0.65
C TYR A 195 1.32 -0.67 -1.73
N VAL A 196 1.09 -1.08 -2.97
CA VAL A 196 0.97 -0.14 -4.10
C VAL A 196 -0.21 0.81 -3.91
N TYR A 197 -1.39 0.33 -3.53
CA TYR A 197 -2.57 1.19 -3.35
C TYR A 197 -2.46 2.11 -2.13
N TRP A 198 -1.81 1.65 -1.05
CA TRP A 198 -1.47 2.48 0.11
C TRP A 198 -0.54 3.63 -0.32
N LEU A 199 0.48 3.34 -1.13
CA LEU A 199 1.40 4.36 -1.63
C LEU A 199 0.72 5.34 -2.61
N LEU A 200 -0.08 4.83 -3.55
CA LEU A 200 -0.72 5.64 -4.57
C LEU A 200 -1.69 6.67 -3.98
N GLY A 201 -2.39 6.35 -2.89
CA GLY A 201 -3.27 7.31 -2.23
C GLY A 201 -2.50 8.50 -1.65
N TYR A 202 -1.33 8.28 -1.03
CA TYR A 202 -0.47 9.38 -0.55
C TYR A 202 -0.01 10.33 -1.67
N TYR A 203 0.26 9.78 -2.86
CA TYR A 203 0.69 10.54 -4.03
C TYR A 203 -0.48 11.00 -4.92
N SER A 204 -1.71 10.86 -4.45
CA SER A 204 -2.89 11.28 -5.20
C SER A 204 -2.88 12.80 -5.45
N GLY A 205 -3.19 13.19 -6.70
CA GLY A 205 -3.18 14.58 -7.13
C GLY A 205 -1.80 15.11 -7.58
N PHE A 206 -0.84 14.21 -7.79
CA PHE A 206 0.42 14.43 -8.53
C PHE A 206 0.40 13.64 -9.85
N ASP A 207 1.45 13.82 -10.66
CA ASP A 207 1.69 12.99 -11.84
C ASP A 207 1.66 11.50 -11.46
N PRO A 208 0.79 10.66 -12.07
CA PRO A 208 0.62 9.27 -11.66
C PRO A 208 1.89 8.44 -11.74
N TYR A 209 2.82 8.77 -12.65
CA TYR A 209 4.08 8.08 -12.84
C TYR A 209 5.24 8.69 -12.02
N LEU A 210 4.98 9.69 -11.18
CA LEU A 210 6.00 10.28 -10.31
C LEU A 210 6.55 9.23 -9.35
N THR A 211 5.67 8.49 -8.66
CA THR A 211 6.06 7.41 -7.74
C THR A 211 6.88 6.34 -8.46
N ALA A 212 6.46 5.94 -9.67
CA ALA A 212 7.17 4.95 -10.48
C ALA A 212 8.60 5.41 -10.83
N ARG A 213 8.79 6.70 -11.13
CA ARG A 213 10.12 7.27 -11.42
C ARG A 213 10.98 7.36 -10.16
N LEU A 214 10.41 7.82 -9.04
CA LEU A 214 11.13 7.94 -7.77
C LEU A 214 11.62 6.58 -7.28
N LEU A 215 10.77 5.55 -7.38
CA LEU A 215 11.02 4.20 -6.88
C LEU A 215 11.55 3.25 -7.96
N ALA A 216 11.94 3.76 -9.14
CA ALA A 216 12.48 2.90 -10.20
C ALA A 216 13.72 2.13 -9.71
N GLY A 217 13.66 0.81 -9.81
CA GLY A 217 14.70 -0.10 -9.33
C GLY A 217 14.48 -0.68 -7.93
N THR A 218 13.35 -0.39 -7.27
CA THR A 218 12.90 -1.10 -6.06
C THR A 218 11.84 -2.15 -6.40
N PRO A 219 11.61 -3.15 -5.52
CA PRO A 219 10.53 -4.13 -5.69
C PRO A 219 9.15 -3.50 -5.93
N ILE A 220 8.72 -2.52 -5.11
CA ILE A 220 7.42 -1.85 -5.33
C ILE A 220 7.40 -1.08 -6.66
N GLY A 221 8.54 -0.52 -7.06
CA GLY A 221 8.71 0.25 -8.29
C GLY A 221 8.36 -0.55 -9.55
N ALA A 222 8.64 -1.86 -9.54
CA ALA A 222 8.33 -2.75 -10.65
C ALA A 222 6.82 -2.95 -10.86
N HIS A 223 6.02 -2.88 -9.79
CA HIS A 223 4.57 -3.08 -9.84
C HIS A 223 3.80 -1.80 -10.21
N LEU A 224 4.31 -0.62 -9.84
CA LEU A 224 3.60 0.66 -10.00
C LEU A 224 3.00 0.90 -11.40
N PRO A 225 3.73 0.71 -12.53
CA PRO A 225 3.16 0.98 -13.85
C PRO A 225 1.91 0.16 -14.19
N GLY A 226 1.83 -1.10 -13.75
CA GLY A 226 0.67 -1.96 -13.98
C GLY A 226 -0.56 -1.45 -13.24
N HIS A 227 -0.41 -1.19 -11.94
CA HIS A 227 -1.50 -0.66 -11.11
C HIS A 227 -1.97 0.73 -11.54
N ILE A 228 -1.07 1.61 -11.98
CA ILE A 228 -1.44 2.93 -12.52
C ILE A 228 -2.32 2.78 -13.76
N ARG A 229 -1.94 1.89 -14.70
CA ARG A 229 -2.75 1.61 -15.90
C ARG A 229 -4.12 1.03 -15.54
N ALA A 230 -4.16 0.07 -14.62
CA ALA A 230 -5.41 -0.53 -14.15
C ALA A 230 -6.35 0.54 -13.54
N ALA A 231 -5.81 1.43 -12.69
CA ALA A 231 -6.58 2.52 -12.08
C ALA A 231 -7.08 3.56 -13.09
N GLN A 232 -6.42 3.70 -14.24
CA GLN A 232 -6.80 4.61 -15.32
C GLN A 232 -7.76 3.99 -16.35
N GLY A 233 -8.23 2.75 -16.13
CA GLY A 233 -9.17 2.07 -17.03
C GLY A 233 -8.52 1.28 -18.17
N GLY A 234 -7.22 0.99 -18.08
CA GLY A 234 -6.55 0.04 -18.95
C GLY A 234 -6.75 -1.40 -18.47
N HIS A 235 -7.80 -2.05 -18.99
CA HIS A 235 -8.17 -3.48 -18.87
C HIS A 235 -9.08 -3.95 -17.72
N THR A 236 -9.86 -4.99 -18.02
CA THR A 236 -10.99 -5.54 -17.24
C THR A 236 -10.54 -6.33 -16.00
N THR A 237 -11.42 -6.42 -14.99
CA THR A 237 -11.23 -7.13 -13.70
C THR A 237 -10.60 -8.53 -13.80
N SER A 238 -10.83 -9.25 -14.90
CA SER A 238 -10.25 -10.58 -15.17
C SER A 238 -8.73 -10.58 -15.37
N GLU A 239 -8.13 -9.49 -15.85
CA GLU A 239 -6.68 -9.39 -16.06
C GLU A 239 -5.95 -9.04 -14.75
N ILE A 240 -6.61 -8.24 -13.89
CA ILE A 240 -6.14 -7.92 -12.53
C ILE A 240 -6.09 -9.21 -11.68
N GLU A 241 -7.15 -10.03 -11.69
CA GLU A 241 -7.17 -11.31 -10.96
C GLU A 241 -6.12 -12.32 -11.46
N ALA A 242 -5.82 -12.33 -12.76
CA ALA A 242 -4.78 -13.18 -13.33
C ALA A 242 -3.36 -12.74 -12.94
N GLU A 243 -3.11 -11.43 -12.81
CA GLU A 243 -1.80 -10.88 -12.46
C GLU A 243 -1.44 -11.12 -10.97
N PHE A 244 -2.42 -11.06 -10.06
CA PHE A 244 -2.23 -11.38 -8.63
C PHE A 244 -2.32 -12.87 -8.29
N GLY A 245 -2.91 -13.69 -9.18
CA GLY A 245 -3.04 -15.13 -8.97
C GLY A 245 -1.76 -15.95 -9.25
N HIS A 246 -0.81 -15.40 -10.00
CA HIS A 246 0.33 -16.17 -10.53
C HIS A 246 1.71 -15.84 -9.95
N HIS A 247 1.85 -14.82 -9.08
CA HIS A 247 3.17 -14.31 -8.67
C HIS A 247 3.73 -14.78 -7.32
N TRP A 248 3.17 -15.86 -6.75
CA TRP A 248 3.75 -16.56 -5.59
C TRP A 248 4.61 -17.78 -5.98
N GLN A 249 4.81 -18.05 -7.27
CA GLN A 249 5.72 -19.08 -7.75
C GLN A 249 7.03 -18.43 -8.16
N HIS A 250 8.00 -18.40 -7.23
CA HIS A 250 9.45 -18.48 -7.44
C HIS A 250 10.15 -17.93 -6.19
N ARG A 251 10.14 -18.75 -5.14
CA ARG A 251 11.19 -18.78 -4.12
C ARG A 251 11.81 -20.17 -4.18
N ASP A 252 12.89 -20.25 -4.95
CA ASP A 252 14.06 -21.12 -4.80
C ASP A 252 15.21 -20.48 -5.60
#